data_AF-A0A351MBR1-F1
#
_entry.id   AF-A0A351MBR1-F1
#
_cell.length_a   1.000
_cell.length_b   1.000
_cell.length_c   1.000
_cell.angle_alpha   90.00
_cell.angle_beta   90.00
_cell.angle_gamma   90.00
#
_symmetry.space_group_name_H-M   'P 1'
#
loop_
_entity.id
_entity.type
_entity.pdbx_description
1 polymer ?
#
loop_
_entity_poly.entity_id
_entity_poly.type
_entity_poly.pdbx_seq_one_letter_code
_entity_poly.pdbx_strand_id
1 'polypeptide(L)'
;PLDLQGPPPRRLAGQGIRLQRPAGADRRWLLGWLTELQLLLHGAAENARRVAIGLPPVNSVWPWGGGVWPPAPVASAVSARSVPATSPVTMGSPRVVYADCAFARGLARAAELPGSSIRPLAALAEAPAPAAGILVVHDPGPGVAIDPVAAETLWAAPLLAALAAGRLREIVIDSPTARQRIARHHRLRFWRRR
;
A
#
# COMPACT_ATOMS: atom_id res chain seq x y z
N PRO A 1 -10.05 0.47 -20.45
CA PRO A 1 -9.19 -0.32 -19.54
C PRO A 1 -8.41 -1.33 -20.37
N LEU A 2 -7.20 -1.70 -19.94
CA LEU A 2 -6.55 -2.88 -20.50
C LEU A 2 -7.36 -4.13 -20.12
N ASP A 3 -7.92 -4.83 -21.10
CA ASP A 3 -8.60 -6.10 -20.91
C ASP A 3 -7.54 -7.21 -20.78
N LEU A 4 -7.09 -7.40 -19.54
CA LEU A 4 -6.07 -8.37 -19.17
C LEU A 4 -6.58 -9.26 -18.04
N GLN A 5 -6.73 -10.53 -18.35
CA GLN A 5 -7.10 -11.56 -17.40
C GLN A 5 -5.86 -12.39 -17.05
N GLY A 6 -5.50 -12.39 -15.77
CA GLY A 6 -4.40 -13.18 -15.24
C GLY A 6 -4.54 -13.33 -13.72
N PRO A 7 -4.35 -14.53 -13.16
CA PRO A 7 -4.40 -14.72 -11.71
C PRO A 7 -3.25 -13.95 -11.03
N PRO A 8 -3.47 -13.46 -9.79
CA PRO A 8 -2.42 -12.77 -9.05
C PRO A 8 -1.26 -13.74 -8.73
N PRO A 9 0.00 -13.25 -8.66
CA PRO A 9 1.19 -14.08 -8.46
C PRO A 9 1.10 -15.06 -7.29
N ARG A 10 0.43 -14.68 -6.20
CA ARG A 10 0.21 -15.54 -5.03
C ARG A 10 -0.51 -16.86 -5.36
N ARG A 11 -1.35 -16.90 -6.40
CA ARG A 11 -2.01 -18.13 -6.87
C ARG A 11 -1.12 -18.97 -7.80
N LEU A 12 -0.03 -18.39 -8.29
CA LEU A 12 0.90 -19.00 -9.25
C LEU A 12 2.23 -19.39 -8.61
N ALA A 13 2.41 -19.17 -7.31
CA ALA A 13 3.63 -19.57 -6.61
C ALA A 13 3.87 -21.08 -6.81
N GLY A 14 5.06 -21.43 -7.32
CA GLY A 14 5.45 -22.81 -7.65
C GLY A 14 4.92 -23.32 -8.99
N GLN A 15 4.06 -22.58 -9.69
CA GLN A 15 3.59 -22.92 -11.04
C GLN A 15 4.51 -22.29 -12.08
N GLY A 16 4.84 -23.04 -13.14
CA GLY A 16 5.67 -22.52 -14.23
C GLY A 16 4.97 -21.35 -14.94
N ILE A 17 5.60 -20.16 -14.93
CA ILE A 17 5.04 -18.93 -15.51
C ILE A 17 4.66 -19.06 -16.99
N ARG A 18 5.37 -19.93 -17.75
CA ARG A 18 5.09 -20.19 -19.18
C ARG A 18 3.76 -20.90 -19.44
N LEU A 19 3.21 -21.58 -18.43
CA LEU A 19 1.93 -22.29 -18.52
C LEU A 19 0.74 -21.35 -18.30
N GLN A 20 1.00 -20.18 -17.72
CA GLN A 20 0.01 -19.16 -17.42
C GLN A 20 0.15 -18.06 -18.47
N ARG A 21 -0.76 -17.99 -19.43
CA ARG A 21 -0.77 -16.93 -20.44
C ARG A 21 -1.83 -15.89 -20.11
N PRO A 22 -1.51 -14.59 -20.21
CA PRO A 22 -2.53 -13.55 -20.14
C PRO A 22 -3.64 -13.80 -21.17
N ALA A 23 -4.89 -13.61 -20.78
CA ALA A 23 -6.06 -13.65 -21.66
C ALA A 23 -6.70 -12.25 -21.77
N GLY A 24 -7.64 -12.07 -22.70
CA GLY A 24 -8.30 -10.79 -22.97
C GLY A 24 -7.95 -10.18 -24.32
N ALA A 25 -8.67 -9.13 -24.71
CA ALA A 25 -8.55 -8.47 -26.01
C ALA A 25 -7.15 -7.87 -26.24
N ASP A 26 -6.49 -7.39 -25.19
CA ASP A 26 -5.19 -6.72 -25.27
C ASP A 26 -3.99 -7.67 -25.17
N ARG A 27 -4.23 -8.98 -25.19
CA ARG A 27 -3.18 -10.01 -25.03
C ARG A 27 -2.02 -9.86 -26.00
N ARG A 28 -2.30 -9.59 -27.30
CA ARG A 28 -1.24 -9.57 -28.33
C ARG A 28 -0.27 -8.41 -28.09
N TRP A 29 -0.81 -7.23 -27.80
CA TRP A 29 -0.02 -6.06 -27.42
C TRP A 29 0.81 -6.36 -26.17
N LEU A 30 0.19 -6.95 -25.14
CA LEU A 30 0.88 -7.26 -23.89
C LEU A 30 2.05 -8.24 -24.10
N LEU A 31 1.86 -9.29 -24.90
CA LEU A 31 2.92 -10.26 -25.17
C LEU A 31 4.09 -9.63 -25.94
N GLY A 32 3.82 -8.71 -26.87
CA GLY A 32 4.87 -7.92 -27.54
C GLY A 32 5.67 -7.09 -26.54
N TRP A 33 4.96 -6.31 -25.72
CA TRP A 33 5.56 -5.49 -24.67
C TRP A 33 6.37 -6.30 -23.65
N LEU A 34 5.86 -7.46 -23.21
CA LEU A 34 6.59 -8.36 -22.30
C LEU A 34 7.85 -8.94 -22.92
N THR A 35 7.86 -9.17 -24.24
CA THR A 35 9.05 -9.64 -24.96
C THR A 35 10.13 -8.57 -24.99
N GLU A 36 9.76 -7.33 -25.33
CA GLU A 36 10.69 -6.19 -25.28
C GLU A 36 11.24 -5.97 -23.87
N LEU A 37 10.37 -6.03 -22.86
CA LEU A 37 10.75 -5.87 -21.47
C LEU A 37 11.69 -7.00 -21.01
N GLN A 38 11.48 -8.22 -21.48
CA GLN A 38 12.38 -9.35 -21.21
C GLN A 38 13.78 -9.11 -21.79
N LEU A 39 13.88 -8.52 -22.99
CA LEU A 39 15.18 -8.14 -23.58
C LEU A 39 15.88 -7.07 -22.72
N LEU A 40 15.14 -6.03 -22.30
CA LEU A 40 15.69 -4.97 -21.44
C LEU A 40 16.15 -5.49 -20.07
N LEU A 41 15.35 -6.36 -19.45
CA LEU A 41 15.70 -6.97 -18.17
C LEU A 41 16.94 -7.85 -18.30
N HIS A 42 17.06 -8.63 -19.37
CA HIS A 42 18.21 -9.50 -19.57
C HIS A 42 19.53 -8.73 -19.60
N GLY A 43 19.55 -7.55 -20.25
CA GLY A 43 20.72 -6.67 -20.32
C GLY A 43 20.90 -5.71 -19.14
N ALA A 44 20.06 -5.77 -18.10
CA ALA A 44 20.08 -4.78 -17.02
C ALA A 44 21.35 -4.92 -16.16
N ALA A 45 22.08 -3.81 -15.96
CA ALA A 45 23.27 -3.77 -15.10
C ALA A 45 22.97 -4.24 -13.66
N GLU A 46 21.74 -4.03 -13.18
CA GLU A 46 21.30 -4.49 -11.87
C GLU A 46 21.22 -6.02 -11.79
N ASN A 47 20.86 -6.71 -12.88
CA ASN A 47 20.90 -8.17 -12.93
C ASN A 47 22.34 -8.70 -12.88
N ALA A 48 23.29 -8.00 -13.51
CA ALA A 48 24.71 -8.35 -13.38
C ALA A 48 25.18 -8.23 -11.91
N ARG A 49 24.78 -7.17 -11.21
CA ARG A 49 25.07 -7.01 -9.76
C ARG A 49 24.43 -8.11 -8.92
N ARG A 50 23.15 -8.44 -9.17
CA ARG A 50 22.44 -9.52 -8.46
C ARG A 50 23.15 -10.85 -8.60
N VAL A 51 23.54 -11.21 -9.82
CA VAL A 51 24.29 -12.45 -10.10
C VAL A 51 25.65 -12.45 -9.39
N ALA A 52 26.35 -11.31 -9.37
CA ALA A 52 27.63 -11.18 -8.68
C ALA A 52 27.53 -11.43 -7.15
N ILE A 53 26.39 -11.15 -6.53
CA ILE A 53 26.12 -11.44 -5.11
C ILE A 53 25.30 -12.72 -4.89
N GLY A 54 25.24 -13.62 -5.89
CA GLY A 54 24.57 -14.92 -5.79
C GLY A 54 23.03 -14.87 -5.79
N LEU A 55 22.43 -13.72 -6.10
CA LEU A 55 20.98 -13.58 -6.24
C LEU A 55 20.53 -13.91 -7.66
N PRO A 56 19.34 -14.51 -7.83
CA PRO A 56 18.78 -14.79 -9.15
C PRO A 56 18.47 -13.47 -9.90
N PRO A 57 18.69 -13.42 -11.23
CA PRO A 57 18.33 -12.27 -12.04
C PRO A 57 16.81 -12.13 -12.15
N VAL A 58 16.33 -10.90 -12.24
CA VAL A 58 14.93 -10.57 -12.54
C VAL A 58 14.76 -10.60 -14.05
N ASN A 59 14.14 -11.65 -14.59
CA ASN A 59 14.06 -11.91 -16.03
C ASN A 59 12.64 -11.83 -16.62
N SER A 60 11.64 -11.56 -15.79
CA SER A 60 10.25 -11.49 -16.23
C SER A 60 9.44 -10.57 -15.34
N VAL A 61 8.41 -9.94 -15.91
CA VAL A 61 7.37 -9.23 -15.17
C VAL A 61 6.06 -9.97 -15.42
N TRP A 62 5.30 -10.20 -14.35
CA TRP A 62 3.93 -10.68 -14.44
C TRP A 62 3.00 -9.47 -14.26
N PRO A 63 2.27 -9.02 -15.28
CA PRO A 63 1.23 -8.02 -15.12
C PRO A 63 -0.07 -8.71 -14.69
N TRP A 64 -0.68 -8.26 -13.59
CA TRP A 64 -1.97 -8.74 -13.12
C TRP A 64 -2.79 -7.60 -12.53
N GLY A 65 -4.10 -7.82 -12.39
CA GLY A 65 -4.98 -6.87 -11.70
C GLY A 65 -5.15 -5.55 -12.45
N GLY A 66 -5.39 -5.62 -13.77
CA GLY A 66 -5.74 -4.44 -14.55
C GLY A 66 -6.92 -3.69 -13.94
N GLY A 67 -6.85 -2.36 -13.96
CA GLY A 67 -7.85 -1.48 -13.36
C GLY A 67 -8.00 -0.19 -14.15
N VAL A 68 -9.13 0.49 -13.97
CA VAL A 68 -9.34 1.84 -14.47
C VAL A 68 -8.98 2.81 -13.35
N TRP A 69 -8.26 3.87 -13.67
CA TRP A 69 -8.06 4.95 -12.73
C TRP A 69 -9.44 5.54 -12.36
N PRO A 70 -9.83 5.57 -11.08
CA PRO A 70 -11.12 6.16 -10.72
C PRO A 70 -11.12 7.63 -11.16
N PRO A 71 -12.25 8.15 -11.70
CA PRO A 71 -12.35 9.57 -11.98
C PRO A 71 -11.98 10.35 -10.72
N ALA A 72 -11.17 11.41 -10.86
CA ALA A 72 -10.70 12.19 -9.73
C ALA A 72 -11.91 12.57 -8.84
N PRO A 73 -11.84 12.34 -7.52
CA PRO A 73 -12.94 12.72 -6.65
C PRO A 73 -13.14 14.22 -6.80
N VAL A 74 -14.29 14.61 -7.33
CA VAL A 74 -14.75 16.01 -7.30
C VAL A 74 -14.63 16.41 -5.84
N ALA A 75 -13.94 17.51 -5.57
CA ALA A 75 -13.77 18.08 -4.23
C ALA A 75 -15.13 18.53 -3.68
N SER A 76 -15.98 17.57 -3.36
CA SER A 76 -17.28 17.79 -2.74
C SER A 76 -17.05 17.58 -1.26
N ALA A 77 -17.40 18.61 -0.49
CA ALA A 77 -17.36 18.60 0.96
C ALA A 77 -18.17 17.40 1.49
N VAL A 78 -17.49 16.29 1.76
CA VAL A 78 -18.12 15.16 2.45
C VAL A 78 -18.23 15.55 3.92
N SER A 79 -19.37 16.16 4.23
CA SER A 79 -19.89 16.27 5.59
C SER A 79 -19.89 14.87 6.20
N ALA A 80 -19.31 14.77 7.40
CA ALA A 80 -19.01 13.54 8.12
C ALA A 80 -20.26 12.82 8.66
N ARG A 81 -21.20 12.46 7.78
CA ARG A 81 -22.37 11.68 8.15
C ARG A 81 -22.57 10.54 7.16
N SER A 82 -22.17 9.34 7.63
CA SER A 82 -22.53 8.02 7.12
C SER A 82 -22.16 7.71 5.67
N VAL A 83 -20.88 7.36 5.44
CA VAL A 83 -20.47 6.56 4.28
C VAL A 83 -20.41 5.08 4.70
N PRO A 84 -21.06 4.15 3.98
CA PRO A 84 -21.02 2.72 4.29
C PRO A 84 -19.58 2.16 4.22
N ALA A 85 -19.31 1.18 5.08
CA ALA A 85 -17.97 0.65 5.38
C ALA A 85 -17.21 0.02 4.19
N THR A 86 -17.83 -0.08 3.02
CA THR A 86 -17.26 -0.65 1.78
C THR A 86 -16.63 0.39 0.85
N SER A 87 -16.66 1.68 1.17
CA SER A 87 -15.97 2.70 0.36
C SER A 87 -14.50 2.87 0.79
N PRO A 88 -13.53 2.76 -0.14
CA PRO A 88 -12.14 3.04 0.16
C PRO A 88 -11.98 4.56 0.40
N VAL A 89 -11.73 4.90 1.66
CA VAL A 89 -11.27 6.22 2.12
C VAL A 89 -12.17 7.41 1.71
N THR A 90 -13.11 7.77 2.59
CA THR A 90 -13.54 9.17 2.72
C THR A 90 -12.99 9.75 4.02
N MET A 91 -11.67 9.63 4.20
CA MET A 91 -10.94 10.62 5.00
C MET A 91 -10.77 11.84 4.11
N GLY A 92 -10.84 13.05 4.67
CA GLY A 92 -10.41 14.24 3.93
C GLY A 92 -9.06 13.95 3.26
N SER A 93 -8.94 14.27 1.97
CA SER A 93 -7.86 13.78 1.10
C SER A 93 -6.50 13.85 1.83
N PRO A 94 -5.79 12.72 1.97
CA PRO A 94 -4.54 12.71 2.70
C PRO A 94 -3.58 13.70 2.03
N ARG A 95 -2.95 14.57 2.83
CA ARG A 95 -1.99 15.55 2.30
C ARG A 95 -0.58 15.01 2.23
N VAL A 96 -0.30 13.88 2.88
CA VAL A 96 1.00 13.20 2.85
C VAL A 96 0.78 11.69 2.90
N VAL A 97 1.55 10.94 2.12
CA VAL A 97 1.57 9.48 2.09
C VAL A 97 2.93 8.96 2.54
N TYR A 98 2.94 8.05 3.52
CA TYR A 98 4.12 7.27 3.90
C TYR A 98 3.90 5.82 3.51
N ALA A 99 4.83 5.24 2.73
CA ALA A 99 4.69 3.85 2.31
C ALA A 99 6.03 3.12 2.21
N ASP A 100 6.07 1.87 2.63
CA ASP A 100 7.23 0.97 2.51
C ASP A 100 7.26 0.28 1.14
N CYS A 101 6.11 0.03 0.54
CA CYS A 101 6.03 -0.51 -0.82
C CYS A 101 6.17 0.57 -1.90
N ALA A 102 6.90 0.24 -2.97
CA ALA A 102 7.13 1.14 -4.10
C ALA A 102 5.83 1.50 -4.84
N PHE A 103 4.85 0.58 -4.85
CA PHE A 103 3.56 0.77 -5.50
C PHE A 103 2.79 1.95 -4.90
N ALA A 104 2.60 1.98 -3.58
CA ALA A 104 1.87 3.06 -2.91
C ALA A 104 2.61 4.42 -3.02
N ARG A 105 3.95 4.43 -3.00
CA ARG A 105 4.72 5.66 -3.28
C ARG A 105 4.53 6.16 -4.72
N GLY A 106 4.50 5.24 -5.69
CA GLY A 106 4.21 5.57 -7.08
C GLY A 106 2.81 6.16 -7.25
N LEU A 107 1.82 5.60 -6.56
CA LEU A 107 0.45 6.11 -6.57
C LEU A 107 0.35 7.50 -5.96
N ALA A 108 1.03 7.74 -4.83
CA ALA A 108 1.10 9.07 -4.22
C ALA A 108 1.70 10.10 -5.18
N ARG A 109 2.80 9.75 -5.87
CA ARG A 109 3.43 10.61 -6.87
C ARG A 109 2.51 10.90 -8.06
N ALA A 110 1.79 9.90 -8.56
CA ALA A 110 0.84 10.07 -9.65
C ALA A 110 -0.36 10.95 -9.25
N ALA A 111 -0.74 10.95 -7.97
CA ALA A 111 -1.76 11.81 -7.40
C ALA A 111 -1.23 13.19 -6.93
N GLU A 112 0.02 13.52 -7.25
CA GLU A 112 0.69 14.76 -6.82
C GLU A 112 0.72 14.97 -5.30
N LEU A 113 0.68 13.87 -4.54
CA LEU A 113 0.78 13.89 -3.08
C LEU A 113 2.24 13.76 -2.65
N PRO A 114 2.70 14.55 -1.66
CA PRO A 114 3.97 14.33 -0.98
C PRO A 114 4.06 12.89 -0.45
N GLY A 115 5.00 12.12 -1.00
CA GLY A 115 5.20 10.72 -0.68
C GLY A 115 6.60 10.46 -0.16
N SER A 116 6.75 9.72 0.95
CA SER A 116 8.07 9.28 1.42
C SER A 116 8.06 7.84 1.96
N SER A 117 9.24 7.26 2.17
CA SER A 117 9.35 5.95 2.81
C SER A 117 8.84 6.00 4.24
N ILE A 118 8.28 4.89 4.73
CA ILE A 118 7.93 4.78 6.14
C ILE A 118 9.19 5.03 6.98
N ARG A 119 9.12 6.04 7.85
CA ARG A 119 9.98 6.15 9.03
C ARG A 119 9.22 5.56 10.22
N PRO A 120 9.90 4.97 11.23
CA PRO A 120 9.24 4.63 12.49
C PRO A 120 8.41 5.81 12.98
N LEU A 121 7.14 5.56 13.30
CA LEU A 121 6.16 6.62 13.51
C LEU A 121 6.44 7.43 14.78
N ALA A 122 7.34 7.00 15.66
CA ALA A 122 7.87 7.81 16.75
C ALA A 122 8.32 9.21 16.25
N ALA A 123 8.98 9.27 15.09
CA ALA A 123 9.39 10.53 14.47
C ALA A 123 8.22 11.35 13.89
N LEU A 124 7.13 10.70 13.49
CA LEU A 124 5.92 11.34 12.92
C LEU A 124 4.93 11.79 14.00
N ALA A 125 4.90 11.10 15.14
CA ALA A 125 4.14 11.49 16.32
C ALA A 125 4.70 12.78 16.95
N GLU A 126 6.03 12.97 16.87
CA GLU A 126 6.73 14.14 17.42
C GLU A 126 6.76 15.37 16.51
N ALA A 127 6.59 15.19 15.21
CA ALA A 127 6.43 16.31 14.29
C ALA A 127 5.13 17.09 14.63
N PRO A 128 5.12 18.43 14.54
CA PRO A 128 3.88 19.20 14.62
C PRO A 128 2.92 18.64 13.56
N ALA A 129 1.85 18.00 14.02
CA ALA A 129 0.91 17.35 13.12
C ALA A 129 0.40 18.42 12.15
N PRO A 130 0.58 18.26 10.82
CA PRO A 130 -0.12 19.13 9.89
C PRO A 130 -1.61 19.03 10.22
N ALA A 131 -2.37 20.11 10.03
CA ALA A 131 -3.82 20.14 10.26
C ALA A 131 -4.63 19.20 9.32
N ALA A 132 -3.96 18.24 8.66
CA ALA A 132 -4.47 17.42 7.58
C ALA A 132 -4.21 15.92 7.84
N GLY A 133 -4.97 15.07 7.15
CA GLY A 133 -4.85 13.61 7.24
C GLY A 133 -3.52 13.09 6.71
N ILE A 134 -2.93 12.13 7.43
CA ILE A 134 -1.74 11.37 7.03
C ILE A 134 -2.21 9.96 6.65
N LEU A 135 -1.80 9.47 5.48
CA LEU A 135 -2.00 8.07 5.08
C LEU A 135 -0.68 7.32 5.24
N VAL A 136 -0.72 6.20 5.95
CA VAL A 136 0.39 5.25 6.03
C VAL A 136 -0.06 3.95 5.38
N VAL A 137 0.69 3.49 4.37
CA VAL A 137 0.49 2.20 3.73
C VAL A 137 1.65 1.29 4.11
N HIS A 138 1.39 0.32 4.98
CA HIS A 138 2.34 -0.72 5.36
C HIS A 138 1.99 -2.01 4.62
N ASP A 139 2.90 -2.46 3.76
CA ASP A 139 2.81 -3.73 3.05
C ASP A 139 4.13 -4.49 3.26
N PRO A 140 4.20 -5.38 4.28
CA PRO A 140 5.42 -6.10 4.63
C PRO A 140 5.86 -7.10 3.54
N GLY A 141 5.05 -7.29 2.50
CA GLY A 141 5.31 -8.24 1.43
C GLY A 141 4.85 -9.66 1.76
N PRO A 142 4.87 -10.55 0.76
CA PRO A 142 4.36 -11.91 0.90
C PRO A 142 5.21 -12.73 1.87
N GLY A 143 4.55 -13.40 2.83
CA GLY A 143 5.21 -14.33 3.75
C GLY A 143 5.97 -13.68 4.91
N VAL A 144 5.97 -12.35 4.99
CA VAL A 144 6.58 -11.64 6.12
C VAL A 144 5.56 -11.51 7.24
N ALA A 145 5.82 -12.21 8.34
CA ALA A 145 5.05 -12.03 9.56
C ALA A 145 5.36 -10.66 10.17
N ILE A 146 4.31 -9.94 10.58
CA ILE A 146 4.48 -8.72 11.38
C ILE A 146 4.90 -9.16 12.79
N ASP A 147 6.10 -8.76 13.21
CA ASP A 147 6.54 -8.96 14.59
C ASP A 147 5.65 -8.13 15.52
N PRO A 148 4.88 -8.75 16.43
CA PRO A 148 3.96 -8.05 17.32
C PRO A 148 4.70 -7.10 18.29
N VAL A 149 5.92 -7.42 18.71
CA VAL A 149 6.70 -6.58 19.63
C VAL A 149 7.19 -5.33 18.91
N ALA A 150 7.73 -5.50 17.70
CA ALA A 150 8.12 -4.38 16.86
C ALA A 150 6.89 -3.53 16.46
N ALA A 151 5.76 -4.15 16.15
CA ALA A 151 4.52 -3.44 15.84
C ALA A 151 4.03 -2.60 17.03
N GLU A 152 4.05 -3.14 18.25
CA GLU A 152 3.67 -2.38 19.45
C GLU A 152 4.62 -1.19 19.68
N THR A 153 5.93 -1.45 19.64
CA THR A 153 6.97 -0.47 19.99
C THR A 153 7.10 0.65 18.96
N LEU A 154 7.05 0.30 17.67
CA LEU A 154 7.28 1.25 16.57
C LEU A 154 6.00 1.97 16.12
N TRP A 155 4.82 1.38 16.36
CA TRP A 155 3.56 1.88 15.84
C TRP A 155 2.51 2.12 16.93
N ALA A 156 2.07 1.07 17.63
CA ALA A 156 0.88 1.18 18.47
C ALA A 156 1.09 2.11 19.67
N ALA A 157 2.16 1.92 20.44
CA ALA A 157 2.44 2.74 21.62
C ALA A 157 2.65 4.23 21.28
N PRO A 158 3.48 4.61 20.27
CA PRO A 158 3.60 6.01 19.85
C PRO A 158 2.28 6.64 19.39
N LEU A 159 1.47 5.90 18.62
CA LEU A 159 0.16 6.37 18.15
C LEU A 159 -0.82 6.62 19.30
N LEU A 160 -0.89 5.70 20.26
CA LEU A 160 -1.74 5.85 21.44
C LEU A 160 -1.28 7.00 22.32
N ALA A 161 0.03 7.22 22.46
CA ALA A 161 0.59 8.36 23.17
C ALA A 161 0.28 9.70 22.47
N ALA A 162 0.40 9.77 21.15
CA ALA A 162 0.03 10.95 20.37
C ALA A 162 -1.47 11.26 20.45
N LEU A 163 -2.33 10.24 20.44
CA LEU A 163 -3.77 10.36 20.67
C LEU A 163 -4.09 10.84 22.09
N ALA A 164 -3.33 10.35 23.10
CA ALA A 164 -3.46 10.76 24.49
C ALA A 164 -3.17 12.25 24.70
N ALA A 165 -2.06 12.71 24.10
CA ALA A 165 -1.59 14.08 24.12
C ALA A 165 -2.45 15.04 23.28
N GLY A 166 -3.42 14.52 22.50
CA GLY A 166 -4.27 15.33 21.63
C GLY A 166 -3.58 15.81 20.33
N ARG A 167 -2.38 15.29 20.03
CA ARG A 167 -1.67 15.55 18.76
C ARG A 167 -2.36 14.86 17.58
N LEU A 168 -3.05 13.75 17.84
CA LEU A 168 -3.92 13.07 16.89
C LEU A 168 -5.38 13.19 17.36
N ARG A 169 -6.28 13.44 16.41
CA ARG A 169 -7.74 13.40 16.64
C ARG A 169 -8.25 11.95 16.68
N GLU A 170 -7.77 11.15 15.75
CA GLU A 170 -8.23 9.79 15.50
C GLU A 170 -7.16 8.97 14.78
N ILE A 171 -7.27 7.65 14.89
CA ILE A 171 -6.49 6.67 14.15
C ILE A 171 -7.49 5.73 13.47
N VAL A 172 -7.29 5.46 12.20
CA VAL A 172 -8.04 4.45 11.45
C VAL A 172 -7.06 3.39 10.98
N ILE A 173 -7.28 2.15 11.42
CA ILE A 173 -6.53 0.97 10.97
C ILE A 173 -7.40 0.29 9.93
N ASP A 174 -6.88 0.15 8.72
CA ASP A 174 -7.53 -0.56 7.63
C ASP A 174 -6.70 -1.78 7.27
N SER A 175 -7.34 -2.94 7.26
CA SER A 175 -6.74 -4.24 6.95
C SER A 175 -7.67 -5.01 6.02
N PRO A 176 -7.18 -6.04 5.30
CA PRO A 176 -8.01 -6.82 4.40
C PRO A 176 -9.26 -7.43 5.05
N THR A 177 -9.25 -7.64 6.37
CA THR A 177 -10.32 -8.32 7.11
C THR A 177 -11.13 -7.39 8.02
N ALA A 178 -10.58 -6.23 8.39
CA ALA A 178 -11.22 -5.35 9.36
C ALA A 178 -10.77 -3.89 9.20
N ARG A 179 -11.70 -2.97 9.45
CA ARG A 179 -11.42 -1.56 9.64
C ARG A 179 -11.78 -1.17 11.07
N GLN A 180 -10.86 -0.53 11.79
CA GLN A 180 -11.06 -0.11 13.18
C GLN A 180 -10.72 1.37 13.36
N ARG A 181 -11.58 2.07 14.08
CA ARG A 181 -11.42 3.51 14.40
C ARG A 181 -11.14 3.68 15.88
N ILE A 182 -10.05 4.38 16.21
CA ILE A 182 -9.62 4.67 17.57
C ILE A 182 -9.59 6.19 17.75
N ALA A 183 -10.48 6.70 18.59
CA ALA A 183 -10.52 8.11 18.96
C ALA A 183 -10.07 8.29 20.42
N ARG A 184 -9.69 9.52 20.81
CA ARG A 184 -9.19 9.79 22.17
C ARG A 184 -10.12 9.29 23.29
N HIS A 185 -11.43 9.44 23.11
CA HIS A 185 -12.43 8.98 24.09
C HIS A 185 -12.57 7.45 24.15
N HIS A 186 -12.14 6.70 23.13
CA HIS A 186 -12.13 5.23 23.17
C HIS A 186 -11.16 4.69 24.23
N ARG A 187 -10.16 5.47 24.65
CA ARG A 187 -9.22 5.10 25.72
C ARG A 187 -9.89 4.94 27.08
N LEU A 188 -11.05 5.57 27.27
CA LEU A 188 -11.83 5.46 28.50
C LEU A 188 -12.66 4.17 28.53
N ARG A 189 -12.74 3.38 27.46
CA ARG A 189 -13.54 2.14 27.41
C ARG A 189 -12.87 0.96 28.13
N PHE A 190 -12.17 1.22 29.25
CA PHE A 190 -11.52 0.19 30.08
C PHE A 190 -12.49 -0.89 30.58
N TRP A 191 -13.78 -0.59 30.61
CA TRP A 191 -14.83 -1.49 31.10
C TRP A 191 -15.31 -2.54 30.09
N ARG A 192 -14.90 -2.48 28.82
CA ARG A 192 -15.19 -3.55 27.85
C ARG A 192 -14.02 -4.53 27.81
N ARG A 193 -13.97 -5.43 28.80
CA ARG A 193 -13.18 -6.66 28.70
C ARG A 193 -13.65 -7.45 27.47
N ARG A 194 -12.69 -7.86 26.62
CA ARG A 194 -12.91 -8.84 25.55
C ARG A 194 -12.94 -10.24 26.15
#